data_AF-A0A9Q0B8D0-F1
#
_entry.id   AF-A0A9Q0B8D0-F1
#
_cell.length_a   1.000
_cell.length_b   1.000
_cell.length_c   1.000
_cell.angle_alpha   90.00
_cell.angle_beta   90.00
_cell.angle_gamma   90.00
#
_symmetry.space_group_name_H-M   'P 1'
#
loop_
_entity.id
_entity.type
_entity.pdbx_description
1 polymer ?
#
loop_
_entity_poly.entity_id
_entity_poly.type
_entity_poly.pdbx_seq_one_letter_code
_entity_poly.pdbx_strand_id
1 'polypeptide(L)'
;MSIRMLLAGLAFGQTLGFKTQVPLFESCAASPLLPDSQLACSKPTILTSGGSPALDNLAGNRTAKPPKKDIWRSDEGWQGPHSCAGAYCAYSRPSFANGRGIVLVSTAYNAEEASHLAAFAKESIKGEGDSELFRVVEMPGKGLGVIANQHIRRGQRIMAHPPAVVVHRRFVDDIDLENQYRLLDVAAGKLPRDTRKAFMAQMGQSREHQSTGHKVHDIMHTNSFELGLGIRDGHHFGNYPEVSRYNHDCRPNVAFYIDDSDMRHYTHAIKDIQPGEELTISYVDSLSSRAVRQDRAQRNWGFGCTCQQCSLSEAFIRSSDQRLGKMWQIEQQMSHWNGAKVDEEMIEELISLYRQEQLDQSHGSDAFRLAALNYNSLGMEKEALEYARLAKEQFLLEKGPRAKQVQDMRDLLRDPKEHYSWRQRV
;
A
#
# COMPACT_ATOMS: atom_id res chain seq x y z
N MET A 1 -3.93 28.85 68.67
CA MET A 1 -3.02 30.02 68.53
C MET A 1 -1.74 29.55 67.86
N SER A 2 -1.35 30.21 66.78
CA SER A 2 -0.19 29.94 65.90
C SER A 2 1.15 29.98 66.61
N ILE A 3 2.13 29.22 66.07
CA ILE A 3 3.60 29.45 66.01
C ILE A 3 4.13 28.33 65.07
N ARG A 4 4.47 28.62 63.80
CA ARG A 4 5.71 29.15 63.19
C ARG A 4 6.68 28.06 62.70
N MET A 5 7.18 28.35 61.49
CA MET A 5 8.47 27.98 60.87
C MET A 5 8.59 26.71 60.03
N LEU A 6 8.88 26.96 58.74
CA LEU A 6 9.55 26.08 57.78
C LEU A 6 10.86 25.54 58.35
N LEU A 7 11.18 24.29 58.00
CA LEU A 7 12.50 23.92 57.47
C LEU A 7 12.42 22.58 56.74
N ALA A 8 13.14 22.53 55.61
CA ALA A 8 13.14 21.48 54.61
C ALA A 8 13.87 20.21 55.05
N GLY A 9 13.49 19.07 54.47
CA GLY A 9 14.19 17.79 54.61
C GLY A 9 13.61 16.69 53.74
N LEU A 10 14.10 16.62 52.50
CA LEU A 10 14.29 15.42 51.65
C LEU A 10 13.29 14.26 51.82
N ALA A 11 12.41 14.10 50.83
CA ALA A 11 11.80 12.82 50.49
C ALA A 11 11.99 12.55 48.99
N PHE A 12 13.00 11.72 48.67
CA PHE A 12 13.11 11.01 47.40
C PHE A 12 11.93 10.03 47.31
N GLY A 13 10.86 10.45 46.65
CA GLY A 13 9.81 9.56 46.15
C GLY A 13 10.05 9.30 44.67
N GLN A 14 10.81 8.27 44.33
CA GLN A 14 10.82 7.73 42.97
C GLN A 14 9.46 7.08 42.69
N THR A 15 8.52 7.84 42.14
CA THR A 15 7.46 7.27 41.33
C THR A 15 8.07 6.93 39.98
N LEU A 16 8.49 5.67 39.80
CA LEU A 16 8.78 5.07 38.50
C LEU A 16 7.47 4.98 37.70
N GLY A 17 7.01 6.11 37.20
CA GLY A 17 6.03 6.19 36.14
C GLY A 17 6.73 5.81 34.83
N PHE A 18 6.77 4.52 34.52
CA PHE A 18 7.03 4.08 33.16
C PHE A 18 5.90 4.60 32.27
N LYS A 19 6.09 5.77 31.66
CA LYS A 19 5.36 6.16 30.46
C LYS A 19 5.81 5.20 29.37
N THR A 20 5.00 4.19 29.09
CA THR A 20 5.07 3.41 27.85
C THR A 20 4.78 4.35 26.69
N GLN A 21 5.80 5.10 26.25
CA GLN A 21 5.82 5.70 24.92
C GLN A 21 6.04 4.55 23.93
N VAL A 22 4.96 3.83 23.62
CA VAL A 22 4.88 3.15 22.33
C VAL A 22 4.97 4.26 21.29
N PRO A 23 5.84 4.18 20.27
CA PRO A 23 5.79 5.14 19.19
C PRO A 23 4.41 4.97 18.53
N LEU A 24 3.52 5.93 18.80
CA LEU A 24 2.45 6.27 17.88
C LEU A 24 3.18 6.65 16.60
N PHE A 25 3.37 5.70 15.70
CA PHE A 25 3.75 6.00 14.33
C PHE A 25 2.76 7.07 13.86
N GLU A 26 3.29 8.25 13.56
CA GLU A 26 2.53 9.41 13.13
C GLU A 26 1.47 8.95 12.12
N SER A 27 0.23 9.35 12.36
CA SER A 27 -0.93 8.97 11.57
C SER A 27 -0.85 9.69 10.21
N CYS A 28 0.05 9.27 9.33
CA CYS A 28 0.04 9.77 7.96
C CYS A 28 -1.24 9.21 7.30
N ALA A 29 -2.16 10.12 6.97
CA ALA A 29 -3.34 9.81 6.18
C ALA A 29 -2.87 9.52 4.75
N ALA A 30 -2.63 8.25 4.45
CA ALA A 30 -2.37 7.82 3.07
C ALA A 30 -3.70 7.79 2.32
N SER A 31 -4.12 8.94 1.81
CA SER A 31 -5.09 8.97 0.71
C SER A 31 -4.37 9.47 -0.55
N PRO A 32 -4.52 8.78 -1.69
CA PRO A 32 -3.79 9.08 -2.92
C PRO A 32 -4.09 10.48 -3.47
N LEU A 33 -5.23 11.10 -3.14
CA LEU A 33 -5.58 12.44 -3.65
C LEU A 33 -5.61 13.54 -2.57
N LEU A 34 -5.03 13.33 -1.37
CA LEU A 34 -4.86 14.43 -0.43
C LEU A 34 -3.58 15.21 -0.74
N PRO A 35 -3.66 16.53 -1.01
CA PRO A 35 -2.51 17.37 -1.37
C PRO A 35 -1.49 17.59 -0.22
N ASP A 36 -1.68 16.95 0.93
CA ASP A 36 -0.92 17.21 2.16
C ASP A 36 -0.21 15.97 2.70
N SER A 37 0.39 15.15 1.85
CA SER A 37 1.31 14.10 2.31
C SER A 37 2.47 14.65 3.17
N GLN A 38 2.82 15.95 3.02
CA GLN A 38 3.84 16.63 3.82
C GLN A 38 3.33 17.33 5.08
N LEU A 39 2.04 17.64 5.20
CA LEU A 39 1.40 18.27 6.38
C LEU A 39 0.65 17.24 7.25
N ALA A 40 0.28 16.08 6.70
CA ALA A 40 -0.34 14.95 7.41
C ALA A 40 0.65 14.17 8.30
N CYS A 41 1.95 14.45 8.18
CA CYS A 41 2.97 13.96 9.08
C CYS A 41 3.54 15.20 9.80
N SER A 42 3.11 15.45 11.03
CA SER A 42 3.65 16.55 11.84
C SER A 42 5.11 16.24 12.16
N LYS A 43 6.06 16.82 11.41
CA LYS A 43 7.50 16.69 11.66
C LYS A 43 7.84 16.89 13.15
N PRO A 44 8.87 16.21 13.69
CA PRO A 44 9.43 16.58 14.97
C PRO A 44 9.99 18.00 14.88
N THR A 45 9.42 18.92 15.66
CA THR A 45 9.96 20.26 15.84
C THR A 45 11.33 20.17 16.50
N ILE A 46 12.39 20.26 15.71
CA ILE A 46 13.66 20.83 16.18
C ILE A 46 13.81 22.16 15.46
N LEU A 47 13.52 23.24 16.20
CA LEU A 47 13.89 24.60 15.84
C LEU A 47 15.42 24.67 15.77
N THR A 48 15.98 24.57 14.57
CA THR A 48 17.25 25.22 14.24
C THR A 48 17.09 25.95 12.92
N SER A 49 17.32 27.26 12.98
CA SER A 49 17.33 28.17 11.84
C SER A 49 18.50 27.83 10.91
N GLY A 50 18.18 27.38 9.70
CA GLY A 50 19.15 27.15 8.63
C GLY A 50 18.41 27.01 7.31
N GLY A 51 18.62 27.97 6.40
CA GLY A 51 17.81 28.17 5.20
C GLY A 51 17.73 26.97 4.25
N SER A 52 16.57 26.85 3.59
CA SER A 52 16.36 25.96 2.45
C SER A 52 17.38 26.21 1.33
N PRO A 53 17.96 25.18 0.70
CA PRO A 53 18.58 25.34 -0.60
C PRO A 53 17.49 25.75 -1.59
N ALA A 54 17.69 26.90 -2.24
CA ALA A 54 16.82 27.39 -3.31
C ALA A 54 16.73 26.34 -4.43
N LEU A 55 15.50 25.94 -4.76
CA LEU A 55 15.17 25.23 -6.00
C LEU A 55 15.14 26.22 -7.17
N ASP A 56 16.27 26.89 -7.41
CA ASP A 56 16.53 27.53 -8.69
C ASP A 56 17.13 26.46 -9.61
N ASN A 57 16.28 25.81 -10.41
CA ASN A 57 16.57 25.29 -11.77
C ASN A 57 15.51 24.29 -12.32
N LEU A 58 14.23 24.50 -12.03
CA LEU A 58 13.14 23.88 -12.82
C LEU A 58 12.15 24.91 -13.40
N ALA A 59 12.40 26.21 -13.21
CA ALA A 59 11.61 27.29 -13.79
C ALA A 59 12.07 27.68 -15.23
N GLY A 60 12.79 26.78 -15.91
CA GLY A 60 13.42 27.03 -17.21
C GLY A 60 12.71 26.39 -18.39
N ASN A 61 11.38 26.23 -18.40
CA ASN A 61 10.64 26.07 -19.66
C ASN A 61 9.11 26.27 -19.52
N ARG A 62 8.68 27.46 -19.07
CA ARG A 62 7.25 27.86 -19.09
C ARG A 62 6.77 28.27 -20.50
N THR A 63 7.12 27.50 -21.53
CA THR A 63 6.58 27.69 -22.89
C THR A 63 6.32 26.37 -23.62
N ALA A 64 5.95 25.29 -22.90
CA ALA A 64 5.31 24.16 -23.56
C ALA A 64 3.92 24.60 -24.04
N LYS A 65 3.82 25.04 -25.30
CA LYS A 65 2.53 25.15 -25.99
C LYS A 65 1.81 23.81 -25.81
N PRO A 66 0.49 23.80 -25.49
CA PRO A 66 -0.27 22.56 -25.50
C PRO A 66 -0.03 21.88 -26.85
N PRO A 67 0.17 20.56 -26.88
CA PRO A 67 0.36 19.84 -28.13
C PRO A 67 -0.76 20.26 -29.08
N LYS A 68 -0.39 20.64 -30.31
CA LYS A 68 -1.37 20.94 -31.35
C LYS A 68 -2.34 19.76 -31.41
N LYS A 69 -3.61 20.05 -31.73
CA LYS A 69 -4.76 19.12 -31.81
C LYS A 69 -4.58 17.91 -32.74
N ASP A 70 -3.35 17.67 -33.21
CA ASP A 70 -2.94 16.55 -34.02
C ASP A 70 -2.93 15.27 -33.19
N ILE A 71 -3.30 14.21 -33.88
CA ILE A 71 -3.79 12.97 -33.34
C ILE A 71 -2.63 12.21 -32.70
N TRP A 72 -2.61 12.07 -31.38
CA TRP A 72 -1.55 11.35 -30.67
C TRP A 72 -1.70 9.83 -30.83
N ARG A 73 -0.73 9.20 -31.51
CA ARG A 73 -0.58 7.74 -31.70
C ARG A 73 -1.86 6.99 -32.10
N SER A 74 -2.69 7.57 -32.98
CA SER A 74 -3.93 6.92 -33.41
C SER A 74 -3.74 5.62 -34.18
N ASP A 75 -2.65 5.52 -34.93
CA ASP A 75 -2.25 4.31 -35.64
C ASP A 75 -2.02 3.13 -34.69
N GLU A 76 -1.72 3.40 -33.42
CA GLU A 76 -1.56 2.40 -32.36
C GLU A 76 -2.80 2.26 -31.46
N GLY A 77 -3.88 2.94 -31.82
CA GLY A 77 -5.18 2.91 -31.14
C GLY A 77 -5.33 3.88 -29.96
N TRP A 78 -4.33 4.73 -29.70
CA TRP A 78 -4.47 5.81 -28.72
C TRP A 78 -5.32 6.96 -29.27
N GLN A 79 -5.98 7.66 -28.37
CA GLN A 79 -6.82 8.81 -28.67
C GLN A 79 -6.52 9.90 -27.66
N GLY A 80 -6.44 11.14 -28.16
CA GLY A 80 -6.23 12.32 -27.33
C GLY A 80 -5.13 13.23 -27.87
N PRO A 81 -4.75 14.26 -27.11
CA PRO A 81 -5.30 14.60 -25.81
C PRO A 81 -6.78 15.03 -25.89
N HIS A 82 -7.64 14.51 -25.01
CA HIS A 82 -9.07 14.85 -24.98
C HIS A 82 -9.36 16.18 -24.31
N SER A 83 -8.57 16.51 -23.29
CA SER A 83 -8.59 17.74 -22.50
C SER A 83 -7.28 17.82 -21.72
N CYS A 84 -6.88 19.02 -21.32
CA CYS A 84 -5.71 19.24 -20.48
C CYS A 84 -6.02 20.21 -19.34
N ALA A 85 -5.25 20.10 -18.25
CA ALA A 85 -5.15 21.05 -17.15
C ALA A 85 -3.67 21.21 -16.78
N GLY A 86 -3.13 22.42 -16.97
CA GLY A 86 -1.69 22.65 -16.86
C GLY A 86 -0.89 21.76 -17.81
N ALA A 87 0.09 21.03 -17.27
CA ALA A 87 0.93 20.10 -18.04
C ALA A 87 0.30 18.70 -18.23
N TYR A 88 -0.86 18.44 -17.62
CA TYR A 88 -1.49 17.13 -17.61
C TYR A 88 -2.64 17.06 -18.61
N CYS A 89 -2.69 15.99 -19.39
CA CYS A 89 -3.73 15.75 -20.38
C CYS A 89 -4.32 14.35 -20.23
N ALA A 90 -5.58 14.19 -20.65
CA ALA A 90 -6.26 12.91 -20.69
C ALA A 90 -6.09 12.24 -22.05
N TYR A 91 -5.64 11.00 -22.05
CA TYR A 91 -5.49 10.12 -23.20
C TYR A 91 -6.29 8.83 -22.96
N SER A 92 -6.72 8.16 -24.02
CA SER A 92 -7.46 6.91 -23.90
C SER A 92 -7.05 5.90 -24.96
N ARG A 93 -7.14 4.62 -24.64
CA ARG A 93 -6.97 3.53 -25.61
C ARG A 93 -8.11 2.53 -25.47
N PRO A 94 -9.21 2.68 -26.22
CA PRO A 94 -10.39 1.82 -26.08
C PRO A 94 -10.12 0.34 -26.37
N SER A 95 -9.13 0.03 -27.22
CA SER A 95 -8.77 -1.34 -27.60
C SER A 95 -7.98 -2.11 -26.51
N PHE A 96 -7.45 -1.42 -25.50
CA PHE A 96 -6.60 -2.02 -24.47
C PHE A 96 -7.30 -3.18 -23.73
N ALA A 97 -6.54 -4.24 -23.44
CA ALA A 97 -6.99 -5.45 -22.74
C ALA A 97 -8.28 -6.04 -23.36
N ASN A 98 -8.24 -6.26 -24.67
CA ASN A 98 -9.35 -6.81 -25.47
C ASN A 98 -10.64 -5.98 -25.38
N GLY A 99 -10.53 -4.66 -25.60
CA GLY A 99 -11.66 -3.75 -25.59
C GLY A 99 -12.14 -3.30 -24.21
N ARG A 100 -11.49 -3.73 -23.11
CA ARG A 100 -11.75 -3.19 -21.77
C ARG A 100 -11.43 -1.70 -21.70
N GLY A 101 -10.41 -1.27 -22.43
CA GLY A 101 -9.98 0.12 -22.51
C GLY A 101 -9.25 0.59 -21.26
N ILE A 102 -8.55 1.71 -21.43
CA ILE A 102 -7.82 2.41 -20.37
C ILE A 102 -7.80 3.91 -20.67
N VAL A 103 -7.73 4.70 -19.62
CA VAL A 103 -7.50 6.15 -19.70
C VAL A 103 -6.30 6.54 -18.84
N LEU A 104 -5.49 7.46 -19.36
CA LEU A 104 -4.27 7.95 -18.74
C LEU A 104 -4.35 9.46 -18.62
N VAL A 105 -4.27 9.99 -17.40
CA VAL A 105 -4.10 11.41 -17.10
C VAL A 105 -2.65 11.61 -16.72
N SER A 106 -1.85 12.16 -17.63
CA SER A 106 -0.42 12.33 -17.42
C SER A 106 0.15 13.47 -18.24
N THR A 107 1.44 13.78 -18.02
CA THR A 107 2.16 14.71 -18.90
C THR A 107 2.31 14.11 -20.29
N ALA A 108 2.50 14.94 -21.31
CA ALA A 108 2.71 14.44 -22.67
C ALA A 108 3.94 13.52 -22.78
N TYR A 109 5.02 13.84 -22.06
CA TYR A 109 6.21 12.99 -21.97
C TYR A 109 5.88 11.62 -21.36
N ASN A 110 5.23 11.60 -20.19
CA ASN A 110 4.92 10.33 -19.54
C ASN A 110 3.89 9.51 -20.30
N ALA A 111 2.94 10.15 -21.01
CA ALA A 111 2.02 9.44 -21.89
C ALA A 111 2.76 8.75 -23.04
N GLU A 112 3.72 9.44 -23.67
CA GLU A 112 4.58 8.87 -24.72
C GLU A 112 5.39 7.68 -24.20
N GLU A 113 6.11 7.85 -23.09
CA GLU A 113 6.93 6.78 -22.52
C GLU A 113 6.07 5.60 -22.03
N ALA A 114 4.94 5.87 -21.38
CA ALA A 114 4.01 4.83 -20.94
C ALA A 114 3.48 4.02 -22.12
N SER A 115 3.21 4.64 -23.27
CA SER A 115 2.69 3.94 -24.44
C SER A 115 3.66 2.91 -25.05
N HIS A 116 4.95 2.98 -24.70
CA HIS A 116 5.97 1.99 -25.06
C HIS A 116 6.07 0.80 -24.10
N LEU A 117 5.35 0.80 -22.97
CA LEU A 117 5.41 -0.31 -22.02
C LEU A 117 4.89 -1.61 -22.63
N ALA A 118 5.46 -2.73 -22.20
CA ALA A 118 5.07 -4.07 -22.66
C ALA A 118 3.57 -4.33 -22.46
N ALA A 119 2.97 -3.76 -21.42
CA ALA A 119 1.53 -3.76 -21.17
C ALA A 119 0.67 -3.32 -22.38
N PHE A 120 1.20 -2.45 -23.25
CA PHE A 120 0.50 -1.89 -24.41
C PHE A 120 0.86 -2.56 -25.74
N ALA A 121 1.69 -3.61 -25.73
CA ALA A 121 1.95 -4.41 -26.92
C ALA A 121 0.66 -5.04 -27.50
N LYS A 122 0.69 -5.49 -28.77
CA LYS A 122 -0.50 -5.94 -29.52
C LYS A 122 -1.32 -7.04 -28.83
N GLU A 123 -0.70 -7.85 -27.98
CA GLU A 123 -1.36 -8.89 -27.17
C GLU A 123 -1.54 -8.42 -25.72
N SER A 124 -2.20 -7.27 -25.51
CA SER A 124 -2.49 -6.79 -24.16
C SER A 124 -3.29 -7.85 -23.39
N ILE A 125 -2.76 -8.30 -22.26
CA ILE A 125 -3.29 -9.44 -21.51
C ILE A 125 -4.63 -9.05 -20.87
N LYS A 126 -5.66 -9.87 -21.13
CA LYS A 126 -7.00 -9.69 -20.55
C LYS A 126 -6.92 -9.81 -19.02
N GLY A 127 -7.74 -9.04 -18.32
CA GLY A 127 -7.98 -9.28 -16.89
C GLY A 127 -8.49 -10.71 -16.66
N GLU A 128 -8.00 -11.34 -15.60
CA GLU A 128 -8.35 -12.71 -15.20
C GLU A 128 -8.93 -12.67 -13.80
N GLY A 129 -10.05 -13.34 -13.59
CA GLY A 129 -10.67 -13.56 -12.29
C GLY A 129 -11.66 -14.71 -12.44
N ASP A 130 -11.53 -15.74 -11.61
CA ASP A 130 -12.36 -16.92 -11.72
C ASP A 130 -13.70 -16.69 -10.99
N SER A 131 -14.76 -16.52 -11.77
CA SER A 131 -16.12 -16.35 -11.25
C SER A 131 -16.66 -17.58 -10.51
N GLU A 132 -16.06 -18.76 -10.72
CA GLU A 132 -16.35 -19.95 -9.93
C GLU A 132 -15.63 -19.91 -8.57
N LEU A 133 -14.50 -19.20 -8.43
CA LEU A 133 -13.79 -19.07 -7.15
C LEU A 133 -14.51 -18.13 -6.17
N PHE A 134 -15.09 -17.04 -6.66
CA PHE A 134 -15.69 -16.01 -5.80
C PHE A 134 -16.88 -15.32 -6.48
N ARG A 135 -17.70 -14.66 -5.66
CA ARG A 135 -18.77 -13.77 -6.15
C ARG A 135 -18.77 -12.45 -5.40
N VAL A 136 -19.23 -11.41 -6.09
CA VAL A 136 -19.45 -10.08 -5.50
C VAL A 136 -20.86 -10.04 -4.92
N VAL A 137 -21.00 -9.58 -3.68
CA VAL A 137 -22.28 -9.50 -2.96
C VAL A 137 -22.45 -8.15 -2.28
N GLU A 138 -23.69 -7.74 -2.03
CA GLU A 138 -23.96 -6.66 -1.09
C GLU A 138 -23.66 -7.12 0.34
N MET A 139 -22.93 -6.28 1.07
CA MET A 139 -22.50 -6.50 2.44
C MET A 139 -23.05 -5.38 3.31
N PRO A 140 -23.96 -5.68 4.25
CA PRO A 140 -24.55 -4.68 5.13
C PRO A 140 -23.49 -3.80 5.80
N GLY A 141 -23.60 -2.49 5.63
CA GLY A 141 -22.68 -1.50 6.19
C GLY A 141 -21.31 -1.37 5.50
N LYS A 142 -20.97 -2.24 4.54
CA LYS A 142 -19.70 -2.19 3.79
C LYS A 142 -19.87 -1.90 2.29
N GLY A 143 -21.10 -1.90 1.78
CA GLY A 143 -21.36 -1.72 0.35
C GLY A 143 -21.26 -3.05 -0.40
N LEU A 144 -20.37 -3.15 -1.38
CA LEU A 144 -20.12 -4.40 -2.10
C LEU A 144 -18.86 -5.07 -1.54
N GLY A 145 -18.87 -6.39 -1.45
CA GLY A 145 -17.73 -7.20 -1.00
C GLY A 145 -17.56 -8.45 -1.85
N VAL A 146 -16.44 -9.15 -1.65
CA VAL A 146 -16.11 -10.40 -2.35
C VAL A 146 -16.20 -11.55 -1.37
N ILE A 147 -16.91 -12.62 -1.72
CA ILE A 147 -16.98 -13.85 -0.91
C ILE A 147 -16.57 -15.08 -1.71
N ALA A 148 -15.95 -16.04 -1.04
CA ALA A 148 -15.54 -17.30 -1.64
C ALA A 148 -16.75 -18.17 -2.01
N ASN A 149 -16.77 -18.71 -3.22
CA ASN A 149 -17.77 -19.70 -3.65
C ASN A 149 -17.33 -21.14 -3.35
N GLN A 150 -16.02 -21.37 -3.30
CA GLN A 150 -15.38 -22.66 -3.07
C GLN A 150 -14.14 -22.48 -2.20
N HIS A 151 -13.52 -23.58 -1.80
CA HIS A 151 -12.27 -23.55 -1.04
C HIS A 151 -11.13 -22.96 -1.88
N ILE A 152 -10.49 -21.91 -1.39
CA ILE A 152 -9.33 -21.27 -2.03
C ILE A 152 -8.10 -21.59 -1.19
N ARG A 153 -7.10 -22.22 -1.80
CA ARG A 153 -5.87 -22.61 -1.07
C ARG A 153 -4.93 -21.43 -0.90
N ARG A 154 -4.13 -21.43 0.17
CA ARG A 154 -2.98 -20.51 0.30
C ARG A 154 -2.13 -20.53 -0.97
N GLY A 155 -1.76 -19.34 -1.45
CA GLY A 155 -0.96 -19.12 -2.65
C GLY A 155 -1.76 -19.12 -3.96
N GLN A 156 -3.04 -19.50 -3.94
CA GLN A 156 -3.87 -19.49 -5.12
C GLN A 156 -4.16 -18.04 -5.56
N ARG A 157 -3.91 -17.76 -6.84
CA ARG A 157 -4.25 -16.48 -7.47
C ARG A 157 -5.76 -16.36 -7.60
N ILE A 158 -6.31 -15.26 -7.10
CA ILE A 158 -7.75 -14.98 -7.14
C ILE A 158 -8.10 -14.19 -8.40
N MET A 159 -7.42 -13.06 -8.62
CA MET A 159 -7.58 -12.26 -9.82
C MET A 159 -6.31 -11.47 -10.19
N ALA A 160 -6.25 -11.03 -11.44
CA ALA A 160 -5.20 -10.19 -12.00
C ALA A 160 -5.80 -9.25 -13.05
N HIS A 161 -5.98 -7.97 -12.73
CA HIS A 161 -6.62 -7.00 -13.62
C HIS A 161 -5.70 -5.81 -13.90
N PRO A 162 -5.64 -5.30 -15.14
CA PRO A 162 -4.98 -4.02 -15.43
C PRO A 162 -5.84 -2.83 -14.93
N PRO A 163 -5.28 -1.62 -14.79
CA PRO A 163 -6.05 -0.46 -14.35
C PRO A 163 -7.06 -0.04 -15.42
N ALA A 164 -8.13 0.61 -15.00
CA ALA A 164 -9.06 1.30 -15.89
C ALA A 164 -8.67 2.77 -16.06
N VAL A 165 -8.30 3.42 -14.96
CA VAL A 165 -7.89 4.83 -14.91
C VAL A 165 -6.52 4.92 -14.28
N VAL A 166 -5.58 5.61 -14.94
CA VAL A 166 -4.23 5.88 -14.43
C VAL A 166 -4.03 7.39 -14.37
N VAL A 167 -3.63 7.92 -13.21
CA VAL A 167 -3.47 9.36 -12.99
C VAL A 167 -2.09 9.64 -12.43
N HIS A 168 -1.38 10.59 -13.01
CA HIS A 168 -0.08 11.02 -12.52
C HIS A 168 -0.16 11.50 -11.07
N ARG A 169 0.74 11.07 -10.20
CA ARG A 169 0.68 11.40 -8.77
C ARG A 169 0.65 12.91 -8.54
N ARG A 170 1.58 13.63 -9.18
CA ARG A 170 1.71 15.09 -9.06
C ARG A 170 0.56 15.88 -9.68
N PHE A 171 -0.32 15.28 -10.48
CA PHE A 171 -1.52 15.97 -10.96
C PHE A 171 -2.39 16.46 -9.79
N VAL A 172 -2.42 15.69 -8.70
CA VAL A 172 -3.15 16.01 -7.47
C VAL A 172 -2.56 17.22 -6.76
N ASP A 173 -1.24 17.33 -6.77
CA ASP A 173 -0.52 18.38 -6.05
C ASP A 173 -0.41 19.67 -6.87
N ASP A 174 -0.23 19.55 -8.19
CA ASP A 174 0.08 20.67 -9.07
C ASP A 174 -1.17 21.40 -9.61
N ILE A 175 -2.34 20.76 -9.61
CA ILE A 175 -3.57 21.27 -10.25
C ILE A 175 -4.63 21.59 -9.18
N ASP A 176 -5.37 22.69 -9.35
CA ASP A 176 -6.48 23.04 -8.47
C ASP A 176 -7.67 22.07 -8.60
N LEU A 177 -8.48 21.94 -7.55
CA LEU A 177 -9.57 20.96 -7.48
C LEU A 177 -10.58 21.09 -8.63
N GLU A 178 -10.94 22.30 -9.06
CA GLU A 178 -11.92 22.50 -10.15
C GLU A 178 -11.40 21.90 -11.46
N ASN A 179 -10.15 22.18 -11.79
CA ASN A 179 -9.49 21.59 -12.95
C ASN A 179 -9.25 20.09 -12.80
N GLN A 180 -9.00 19.60 -11.58
CA GLN A 180 -8.92 18.17 -11.32
C GLN A 180 -10.24 17.47 -11.65
N TYR A 181 -11.35 17.97 -11.11
CA TYR A 181 -12.69 17.42 -11.35
C TYR A 181 -13.01 17.36 -12.84
N ARG A 182 -12.82 18.49 -13.55
CA ARG A 182 -13.10 18.58 -14.99
C ARG A 182 -12.27 17.58 -15.80
N LEU A 183 -10.97 17.46 -15.53
CA LEU A 183 -10.11 16.58 -16.30
C LEU A 183 -10.41 15.10 -16.01
N LEU A 184 -10.67 14.74 -14.75
CA LEU A 184 -11.04 13.38 -14.35
C LEU A 184 -12.38 12.95 -14.96
N ASP A 185 -13.39 13.83 -14.97
CA ASP A 185 -14.69 13.54 -15.59
C ASP A 185 -14.55 13.31 -17.10
N VAL A 186 -13.75 14.12 -17.79
CA VAL A 186 -13.43 13.92 -19.22
C VAL A 186 -12.72 12.58 -19.41
N ALA A 187 -11.72 12.26 -18.60
CA ALA A 187 -10.97 11.01 -18.70
C ALA A 187 -11.91 9.80 -18.51
N ALA A 188 -12.65 9.73 -17.40
CA ALA A 188 -13.58 8.62 -17.13
C ALA A 188 -14.68 8.50 -18.20
N GLY A 189 -15.08 9.62 -18.82
CA GLY A 189 -16.02 9.65 -19.95
C GLY A 189 -15.53 8.92 -21.21
N LYS A 190 -14.22 8.69 -21.35
CA LYS A 190 -13.59 8.00 -22.50
C LYS A 190 -13.43 6.50 -22.31
N LEU A 191 -13.78 5.96 -21.14
CA LEU A 191 -13.82 4.52 -20.93
C LEU A 191 -14.94 3.86 -21.76
N PRO A 192 -14.72 2.63 -22.29
CA PRO A 192 -15.79 1.81 -22.86
C PRO A 192 -16.97 1.62 -21.89
N ARG A 193 -18.17 1.41 -22.44
CA ARG A 193 -19.44 1.41 -21.68
C ARG A 193 -19.40 0.52 -20.42
N ASP A 194 -18.95 -0.72 -20.55
CA ASP A 194 -18.97 -1.69 -19.46
C ASP A 194 -17.93 -1.37 -18.38
N THR A 195 -16.71 -1.00 -18.80
CA THR A 195 -15.64 -0.54 -17.89
C THR A 195 -16.03 0.74 -17.16
N ARG A 196 -16.64 1.71 -17.86
CA ARG A 196 -17.17 2.94 -17.25
C ARG A 196 -18.27 2.62 -16.25
N LYS A 197 -19.17 1.68 -16.57
CA LYS A 197 -20.22 1.24 -15.64
C LYS A 197 -19.61 0.63 -14.37
N ALA A 198 -18.63 -0.28 -14.52
CA ALA A 198 -17.95 -0.89 -13.38
C ALA A 198 -17.20 0.16 -12.54
N PHE A 199 -16.48 1.07 -13.21
CA PHE A 199 -15.76 2.18 -12.57
C PHE A 199 -16.72 3.06 -11.74
N MET A 200 -17.83 3.50 -12.33
CA MET A 200 -18.83 4.36 -11.68
C MET A 200 -19.67 3.65 -10.60
N ALA A 201 -19.60 2.32 -10.51
CA ALA A 201 -20.24 1.52 -9.48
C ALA A 201 -19.36 1.33 -8.23
N GLN A 202 -18.16 1.92 -8.20
CA GLN A 202 -17.34 1.99 -6.99
C GLN A 202 -17.93 3.02 -6.02
N MET A 203 -17.71 2.79 -4.73
CA MET A 203 -18.02 3.77 -3.69
C MET A 203 -16.97 4.88 -3.75
N GLY A 204 -17.38 6.14 -3.66
CA GLY A 204 -16.46 7.28 -3.51
C GLY A 204 -16.84 8.06 -2.27
N GLN A 205 -15.85 8.46 -1.47
CA GLN A 205 -16.05 9.37 -0.34
C GLN A 205 -15.08 10.56 -0.41
N SER A 206 -15.53 11.70 0.10
CA SER A 206 -14.72 12.90 0.31
C SER A 206 -14.48 13.10 1.82
N ARG A 207 -13.49 13.94 2.18
CA ARG A 207 -13.05 14.25 3.56
C ARG A 207 -14.17 14.60 4.54
N GLU A 208 -15.34 15.01 4.07
CA GLU A 208 -16.46 15.48 4.89
C GLU A 208 -17.63 14.49 4.96
N HIS A 209 -17.46 13.24 4.51
CA HIS A 209 -18.52 12.23 4.43
C HIS A 209 -19.74 12.62 3.60
N GLN A 210 -19.69 13.77 2.92
CA GLN A 210 -20.68 14.25 1.98
C GLN A 210 -20.00 14.26 0.62
N SER A 211 -20.56 13.54 -0.34
CA SER A 211 -20.05 13.60 -1.72
C SER A 211 -20.03 15.06 -2.15
N THR A 212 -18.89 15.53 -2.65
CA THR A 212 -18.73 16.94 -3.10
C THR A 212 -19.51 17.24 -4.38
N GLY A 213 -20.29 16.27 -4.90
CA GLY A 213 -20.85 16.30 -6.25
C GLY A 213 -19.89 15.77 -7.32
N HIS A 214 -18.62 15.53 -6.99
CA HIS A 214 -17.56 15.13 -7.94
C HIS A 214 -17.22 13.63 -7.84
N LYS A 215 -18.17 12.80 -8.25
CA LYS A 215 -18.11 11.34 -8.07
C LYS A 215 -16.85 10.67 -8.62
N VAL A 216 -16.34 11.07 -9.79
CA VAL A 216 -15.12 10.46 -10.38
C VAL A 216 -13.91 10.72 -9.50
N HIS A 217 -13.77 11.96 -9.02
CA HIS A 217 -12.71 12.32 -8.08
C HIS A 217 -12.83 11.53 -6.77
N ASP A 218 -14.02 11.46 -6.18
CA ASP A 218 -14.26 10.69 -4.95
C ASP A 218 -13.91 9.20 -5.14
N ILE A 219 -14.26 8.59 -6.29
CA ILE A 219 -13.88 7.21 -6.62
C ILE A 219 -12.37 7.05 -6.69
N MET A 220 -11.68 7.95 -7.41
CA MET A 220 -10.23 7.91 -7.54
C MET A 220 -9.53 8.10 -6.19
N HIS A 221 -10.09 8.93 -5.31
CA HIS A 221 -9.60 9.12 -3.95
C HIS A 221 -9.66 7.84 -3.13
N THR A 222 -10.81 7.17 -3.14
CA THR A 222 -11.09 6.05 -2.24
C THR A 222 -10.50 4.73 -2.71
N ASN A 223 -10.33 4.52 -4.03
CA ASN A 223 -10.14 3.19 -4.62
C ASN A 223 -8.86 3.04 -5.46
N SER A 224 -7.95 4.01 -5.44
CA SER A 224 -6.73 3.94 -6.25
C SER A 224 -5.53 3.43 -5.45
N PHE A 225 -4.63 2.76 -6.17
CA PHE A 225 -3.41 2.17 -5.65
C PHE A 225 -2.19 2.84 -6.28
N GLU A 226 -1.08 2.91 -5.56
CA GLU A 226 0.18 3.40 -6.12
C GLU A 226 0.65 2.48 -7.25
N LEU A 227 1.03 3.08 -8.38
CA LEU A 227 1.48 2.38 -9.58
C LEU A 227 2.76 3.04 -10.10
N GLY A 228 3.82 2.26 -10.19
CA GLY A 228 5.02 2.63 -10.91
C GLY A 228 4.90 2.25 -12.38
N LEU A 229 5.24 3.16 -13.28
CA LEU A 229 5.31 2.85 -14.71
C LEU A 229 6.74 2.49 -15.17
N GLY A 230 7.72 2.46 -14.26
CA GLY A 230 9.13 2.21 -14.62
C GLY A 230 9.77 3.28 -15.51
N ILE A 231 9.13 4.44 -15.67
CA ILE A 231 9.60 5.61 -16.43
C ILE A 231 10.09 6.71 -15.49
N ARG A 232 10.91 7.64 -16.00
CA ARG A 232 11.37 8.80 -15.22
C ARG A 232 10.18 9.69 -14.85
N ASP A 233 10.01 10.00 -13.56
CA ASP A 233 8.81 10.67 -13.02
C ASP A 233 7.52 9.85 -13.27
N GLY A 234 7.63 8.52 -13.29
CA GLY A 234 6.55 7.58 -13.62
C GLY A 234 5.62 7.22 -12.47
N HIS A 235 5.51 8.05 -11.43
CA HIS A 235 4.68 7.75 -10.25
C HIS A 235 3.22 8.10 -10.54
N HIS A 236 2.35 7.10 -10.52
CA HIS A 236 0.93 7.24 -10.83
C HIS A 236 0.07 6.57 -9.76
N PHE A 237 -1.24 6.83 -9.82
CA PHE A 237 -2.27 6.08 -9.16
C PHE A 237 -3.08 5.31 -10.20
N GLY A 238 -3.28 4.01 -9.96
CA GLY A 238 -4.12 3.14 -10.79
C GLY A 238 -5.41 2.78 -10.06
N ASN A 239 -6.54 2.91 -10.75
CA ASN A 239 -7.84 2.43 -10.27
C ASN A 239 -8.22 1.11 -10.96
N TYR A 240 -8.63 0.12 -10.17
CA TYR A 240 -8.88 -1.26 -10.59
C TYR A 240 -10.30 -1.69 -10.14
N PRO A 241 -11.36 -1.41 -10.93
CA PRO A 241 -12.74 -1.55 -10.48
C PRO A 241 -13.13 -2.93 -9.91
N GLU A 242 -12.51 -3.99 -10.41
CA GLU A 242 -12.70 -5.37 -9.94
C GLU A 242 -12.04 -5.61 -8.58
N VAL A 243 -10.82 -5.09 -8.38
CA VAL A 243 -10.05 -5.22 -7.13
C VAL A 243 -10.63 -4.34 -6.03
N SER A 244 -11.17 -3.18 -6.37
CA SER A 244 -11.82 -2.25 -5.43
C SER A 244 -13.11 -2.79 -4.79
N ARG A 245 -13.43 -4.07 -4.99
CA ARG A 245 -14.49 -4.82 -4.29
C ARG A 245 -14.01 -5.53 -3.02
N TYR A 246 -12.70 -5.72 -2.84
CA TYR A 246 -12.20 -6.26 -1.58
C TYR A 246 -12.42 -5.24 -0.48
N ASN A 247 -13.07 -5.63 0.62
CA ASN A 247 -13.17 -4.79 1.80
C ASN A 247 -11.93 -4.89 2.70
N HIS A 248 -11.88 -4.00 3.68
CA HIS A 248 -10.83 -3.98 4.69
C HIS A 248 -11.01 -5.04 5.78
N ASP A 249 -9.92 -5.74 6.11
CA ASP A 249 -9.69 -6.35 7.42
C ASP A 249 -8.27 -6.03 7.92
N CYS A 250 -8.07 -5.84 9.23
CA CYS A 250 -6.75 -5.62 9.83
C CYS A 250 -5.89 -6.89 9.87
N ARG A 251 -6.49 -8.08 9.65
CA ARG A 251 -5.84 -9.39 9.55
C ARG A 251 -6.34 -10.10 8.28
N PRO A 252 -6.00 -9.56 7.09
CA PRO A 252 -6.61 -9.97 5.83
C PRO A 252 -6.33 -11.44 5.48
N ASN A 253 -7.08 -11.96 4.51
CA ASN A 253 -6.87 -13.27 3.90
C ASN A 253 -6.40 -13.20 2.44
N VAL A 254 -6.30 -12.00 1.87
CA VAL A 254 -5.75 -11.73 0.55
C VAL A 254 -4.60 -10.74 0.66
N ALA A 255 -3.49 -11.03 -0.02
CA ALA A 255 -2.42 -10.07 -0.29
C ALA A 255 -2.39 -9.75 -1.79
N PHE A 256 -1.71 -8.65 -2.11
CA PHE A 256 -1.55 -8.23 -3.48
C PHE A 256 -0.20 -7.60 -3.75
N TYR A 257 0.17 -7.59 -5.02
CA TYR A 257 1.20 -6.72 -5.57
C TYR A 257 0.75 -6.19 -6.92
N ILE A 258 1.32 -5.07 -7.34
CA ILE A 258 1.15 -4.51 -8.67
C ILE A 258 2.45 -4.74 -9.42
N ASP A 259 2.37 -5.36 -10.59
CA ASP A 259 3.54 -5.56 -11.43
C ASP A 259 3.70 -4.37 -12.39
N ASP A 260 4.71 -3.54 -12.16
CA ASP A 260 4.96 -2.33 -12.96
C ASP A 260 5.18 -2.59 -14.46
N SER A 261 5.52 -3.83 -14.86
CA SER A 261 5.81 -4.15 -16.27
C SER A 261 4.56 -4.41 -17.11
N ASP A 262 3.51 -4.95 -16.49
CA ASP A 262 2.21 -5.20 -17.14
C ASP A 262 1.05 -4.37 -16.54
N MET A 263 1.34 -3.60 -15.50
CA MET A 263 0.42 -2.79 -14.69
C MET A 263 -0.70 -3.60 -14.03
N ARG A 264 -0.64 -4.93 -13.96
CA ARG A 264 -1.73 -5.72 -13.39
C ARG A 264 -1.62 -5.75 -11.88
N HIS A 265 -2.77 -5.60 -11.24
CA HIS A 265 -2.93 -5.82 -9.81
C HIS A 265 -3.24 -7.29 -9.57
N TYR A 266 -2.28 -8.02 -9.01
CA TYR A 266 -2.37 -9.45 -8.72
C TYR A 266 -2.82 -9.67 -7.29
N THR A 267 -3.85 -10.49 -7.07
CA THR A 267 -4.30 -10.86 -5.73
C THR A 267 -4.20 -12.36 -5.49
N HIS A 268 -3.74 -12.74 -4.30
CA HIS A 268 -3.52 -14.12 -3.90
C HIS A 268 -4.07 -14.38 -2.51
N ALA A 269 -4.63 -15.56 -2.30
CA ALA A 269 -4.95 -16.03 -0.96
C ALA A 269 -3.65 -16.25 -0.18
N ILE A 270 -3.58 -15.74 1.03
CA ILE A 270 -2.40 -15.87 1.92
C ILE A 270 -2.60 -16.87 3.05
N LYS A 271 -3.84 -17.34 3.20
CA LYS A 271 -4.25 -18.47 4.04
C LYS A 271 -5.32 -19.26 3.28
N ASP A 272 -5.64 -20.46 3.75
CA ASP A 272 -6.78 -21.20 3.21
C ASP A 272 -8.09 -20.44 3.51
N ILE A 273 -8.99 -20.36 2.53
CA ILE A 273 -10.25 -19.63 2.61
C ILE A 273 -11.39 -20.61 2.31
N GLN A 274 -12.35 -20.72 3.22
CA GLN A 274 -13.51 -21.60 3.12
C GLN A 274 -14.64 -20.96 2.30
N PRO A 275 -15.52 -21.78 1.68
CA PRO A 275 -16.72 -21.27 1.02
C PRO A 275 -17.56 -20.39 1.96
N GLY A 276 -17.98 -19.22 1.48
CA GLY A 276 -18.75 -18.24 2.23
C GLY A 276 -17.94 -17.22 3.03
N GLU A 277 -16.62 -17.40 3.18
CA GLU A 277 -15.77 -16.39 3.81
C GLU A 277 -15.58 -15.15 2.92
N GLU A 278 -15.53 -13.98 3.55
CA GLU A 278 -15.23 -12.71 2.88
C GLU A 278 -13.74 -12.65 2.53
N LEU A 279 -13.43 -12.31 1.28
CA LEU A 279 -12.07 -12.01 0.86
C LEU A 279 -11.78 -10.54 1.16
N THR A 280 -10.70 -10.29 1.90
CA THR A 280 -10.35 -8.96 2.40
C THR A 280 -8.87 -8.67 2.20
N ILE A 281 -8.56 -7.40 1.97
CA ILE A 281 -7.21 -6.84 1.96
C ILE A 281 -7.06 -5.88 3.14
N SER A 282 -5.83 -5.48 3.47
CA SER A 282 -5.64 -4.39 4.43
C SER A 282 -5.52 -3.04 3.72
N TYR A 283 -6.32 -2.07 4.15
CA TYR A 283 -6.26 -0.69 3.66
C TYR A 283 -5.26 0.15 4.48
N VAL A 284 -4.92 -0.33 5.67
CA VAL A 284 -4.05 0.36 6.62
C VAL A 284 -2.88 -0.55 6.95
N ASP A 285 -1.80 0.02 7.48
CA ASP A 285 -0.74 -0.80 8.05
C ASP A 285 -1.26 -1.63 9.24
N SER A 286 -1.16 -2.95 9.11
CA SER A 286 -1.69 -3.92 10.07
C SER A 286 -0.79 -4.07 11.30
N LEU A 287 0.46 -3.61 11.21
CA LEU A 287 1.46 -3.59 12.29
C LEU A 287 1.33 -2.34 13.19
N SER A 288 0.56 -1.33 12.75
CA SER A 288 0.23 -0.15 13.57
C SER A 288 -0.75 -0.50 14.70
N SER A 289 -0.79 0.28 15.78
CA SER A 289 -1.73 0.07 16.90
C SER A 289 -3.21 0.21 16.50
N ARG A 290 -4.14 -0.35 17.29
CA ARG A 290 -5.58 -0.22 16.98
C ARG A 290 -6.02 1.23 16.82
N ALA A 291 -5.57 2.12 17.70
CA ALA A 291 -5.92 3.54 17.65
C ALA A 291 -5.52 4.18 16.31
N VAL A 292 -4.31 3.89 15.83
CA VAL A 292 -3.82 4.39 14.53
C VAL A 292 -4.62 3.78 13.37
N ARG A 293 -4.93 2.48 13.42
CA ARG A 293 -5.74 1.82 12.37
C ARG A 293 -7.16 2.39 12.30
N GLN A 294 -7.81 2.61 13.44
CA GLN A 294 -9.16 3.21 13.51
C GLN A 294 -9.17 4.64 12.97
N ASP A 295 -8.21 5.44 13.40
CA ASP A 295 -8.07 6.82 12.97
C ASP A 295 -7.85 6.94 11.45
N ARG A 296 -6.96 6.10 10.88
CA ARG A 296 -6.76 6.03 9.42
C ARG A 296 -8.01 5.56 8.68
N ALA A 297 -8.68 4.51 9.17
CA ALA A 297 -9.93 4.02 8.58
C ALA A 297 -10.99 5.13 8.51
N GLN A 298 -11.15 5.88 9.60
CA GLN A 298 -12.10 6.99 9.69
C GLN A 298 -11.72 8.15 8.77
N ARG A 299 -10.45 8.58 8.76
CA ARG A 299 -10.03 9.76 7.98
C ARG A 299 -10.07 9.53 6.47
N ASN A 300 -9.73 8.33 6.01
CA ASN A 300 -9.56 8.05 4.59
C ASN A 300 -10.82 7.43 3.93
N TRP A 301 -11.56 6.60 4.66
CA TRP A 301 -12.73 5.87 4.15
C TRP A 301 -14.01 6.09 4.95
N GLY A 302 -13.91 6.90 6.01
CA GLY A 302 -15.07 7.32 6.75
C GLY A 302 -15.75 6.27 7.62
N PHE A 303 -15.06 5.18 7.97
CA PHE A 303 -15.61 4.11 8.80
C PHE A 303 -14.73 3.78 10.01
N GLY A 304 -15.38 3.40 11.11
CA GLY A 304 -14.72 2.72 12.22
C GLY A 304 -14.61 1.22 11.93
N CYS A 305 -13.40 0.67 11.93
CA CYS A 305 -13.17 -0.72 11.58
C CYS A 305 -13.78 -1.66 12.64
N THR A 306 -14.60 -2.61 12.21
CA THR A 306 -15.29 -3.58 13.09
C THR A 306 -14.77 -5.02 12.92
N CYS A 307 -13.62 -5.21 12.27
CA CYS A 307 -12.99 -6.53 12.15
C CYS A 307 -12.76 -7.19 13.52
N GLN A 308 -12.54 -8.51 13.52
CA GLN A 308 -12.36 -9.28 14.75
C GLN A 308 -11.31 -8.65 15.68
N GLN A 309 -10.18 -8.19 15.14
CA GLN A 309 -9.10 -7.58 15.92
C GLN A 309 -9.50 -6.24 16.54
N CYS A 310 -10.27 -5.44 15.81
CA CYS A 310 -10.72 -4.12 16.27
C CYS A 310 -11.91 -4.20 17.25
N SER A 311 -12.60 -5.34 17.28
CA SER A 311 -13.76 -5.61 18.13
C SER A 311 -13.43 -6.39 19.41
N LEU A 312 -12.14 -6.66 19.67
CA LEU A 312 -11.67 -7.24 20.92
C LEU A 312 -11.94 -6.33 22.12
N SER A 313 -11.89 -6.89 23.33
CA SER A 313 -11.97 -6.09 24.56
C SER A 313 -10.72 -5.22 24.76
N GLU A 314 -10.86 -4.12 25.51
CA GLU A 314 -9.75 -3.19 25.80
C GLU A 314 -8.50 -3.87 26.37
N ALA A 315 -8.67 -4.92 27.19
CA ALA A 315 -7.56 -5.69 27.73
C ALA A 315 -6.78 -6.43 26.63
N PHE A 316 -7.48 -7.10 25.71
CA PHE A 316 -6.85 -7.80 24.59
C PHE A 316 -6.25 -6.85 23.55
N ILE A 317 -6.89 -5.70 23.31
CA ILE A 317 -6.35 -4.63 22.47
C ILE A 317 -5.01 -4.13 23.04
N ARG A 318 -4.97 -3.82 24.35
CA ARG A 318 -3.74 -3.37 25.01
C ARG A 318 -2.61 -4.39 24.89
N SER A 319 -2.91 -5.68 25.09
CA SER A 319 -1.92 -6.74 24.92
C SER A 319 -1.44 -6.88 23.47
N SER A 320 -2.33 -6.72 22.49
CA SER A 320 -1.94 -6.72 21.06
C SER A 320 -1.04 -5.53 20.73
N ASP A 321 -1.41 -4.32 21.14
CA ASP A 321 -0.60 -3.11 20.89
C ASP A 321 0.78 -3.21 21.57
N GLN A 322 0.88 -3.85 22.74
CA GLN A 322 2.16 -4.15 23.39
C GLN A 322 3.01 -5.14 22.57
N ARG A 323 2.40 -6.21 22.03
CA ARG A 323 3.10 -7.16 21.16
C ARG A 323 3.60 -6.50 19.88
N LEU A 324 2.78 -5.66 19.23
CA LEU A 324 3.17 -4.89 18.05
C LEU A 324 4.36 -3.96 18.34
N GLY A 325 4.35 -3.28 19.50
CA GLY A 325 5.49 -2.46 19.93
C GLY A 325 6.77 -3.26 20.17
N LYS A 326 6.65 -4.45 20.76
CA LYS A 326 7.78 -5.36 20.99
C LYS A 326 8.32 -5.96 19.69
N MET A 327 7.44 -6.35 18.76
CA MET A 327 7.83 -6.79 17.40
C MET A 327 8.70 -5.74 16.73
N TRP A 328 8.24 -4.49 16.71
CA TRP A 328 9.00 -3.39 16.10
C TRP A 328 10.38 -3.22 16.74
N GLN A 329 10.49 -3.28 18.08
CA GLN A 329 11.78 -3.19 18.78
C GLN A 329 12.74 -4.30 18.37
N ILE A 330 12.26 -5.54 18.31
CA ILE A 330 13.08 -6.69 17.91
C ILE A 330 13.51 -6.56 16.45
N GLU A 331 12.60 -6.17 15.54
CA GLU A 331 12.93 -5.97 14.13
C GLU A 331 14.01 -4.91 13.92
N GLN A 332 13.94 -3.80 14.65
CA GLN A 332 15.00 -2.80 14.63
C GLN A 332 16.32 -3.43 15.07
N GLN A 333 16.37 -4.10 16.22
CA GLN A 333 17.61 -4.72 16.70
C GLN A 333 18.18 -5.75 15.70
N MET A 334 17.34 -6.62 15.14
CA MET A 334 17.73 -7.64 14.17
C MET A 334 18.22 -7.07 12.84
N SER A 335 17.72 -5.90 12.43
CA SER A 335 18.11 -5.22 11.19
C SER A 335 19.47 -4.51 11.29
N HIS A 336 19.90 -4.15 12.50
CA HIS A 336 21.17 -3.49 12.73
C HIS A 336 22.31 -4.51 12.89
N TRP A 337 23.06 -4.75 11.81
CA TRP A 337 24.17 -5.71 11.78
C TRP A 337 25.29 -5.41 12.79
N ASN A 338 25.57 -4.12 13.05
CA ASN A 338 26.56 -3.68 14.03
C ASN A 338 25.96 -3.33 15.40
N GLY A 339 24.68 -3.68 15.62
CA GLY A 339 23.93 -3.34 16.83
C GLY A 339 24.15 -4.30 17.99
N ALA A 340 23.20 -4.29 18.93
CA ALA A 340 23.19 -5.19 20.08
C ALA A 340 23.20 -6.68 19.67
N LYS A 341 23.63 -7.55 20.59
CA LYS A 341 23.69 -9.00 20.38
C LYS A 341 22.30 -9.52 19.98
N VAL A 342 22.26 -10.31 18.92
CA VAL A 342 21.09 -11.08 18.50
C VAL A 342 21.40 -12.54 18.79
N ASP A 343 20.48 -13.24 19.42
CA ASP A 343 20.55 -14.67 19.71
C ASP A 343 19.30 -15.38 19.17
N GLU A 344 19.31 -16.72 19.26
CA GLU A 344 18.22 -17.58 18.80
C GLU A 344 16.88 -17.24 19.48
N GLU A 345 16.88 -17.02 20.81
CA GLU A 345 15.67 -16.68 21.57
C GLU A 345 14.99 -15.41 21.05
N MET A 346 15.76 -14.40 20.68
CA MET A 346 15.22 -13.17 20.08
C MET A 346 14.53 -13.42 18.74
N ILE A 347 15.11 -14.29 17.90
CA ILE A 347 14.53 -14.63 16.59
C ILE A 347 13.22 -15.40 16.80
N GLU A 348 13.22 -16.38 17.71
CA GLU A 348 12.03 -17.15 18.06
C GLU A 348 10.92 -16.29 18.68
N GLU A 349 11.29 -15.32 19.53
CA GLU A 349 10.35 -14.35 20.12
C GLU A 349 9.63 -13.57 19.01
N LEU A 350 10.36 -13.04 18.02
CA LEU A 350 9.77 -12.29 16.91
C LEU A 350 8.74 -13.14 16.15
N ILE A 351 9.11 -14.35 15.75
CA ILE A 351 8.23 -15.24 14.99
C ILE A 351 7.01 -15.64 15.81
N SER A 352 7.19 -15.92 17.10
CA SER A 352 6.08 -16.21 18.02
C SER A 352 5.09 -15.04 18.12
N LEU A 353 5.59 -13.80 18.21
CA LEU A 353 4.74 -12.61 18.27
C LEU A 353 3.94 -12.43 16.97
N TYR A 354 4.56 -12.62 15.81
CA TYR A 354 3.86 -12.58 14.51
C TYR A 354 2.73 -13.61 14.41
N ARG A 355 2.95 -14.83 14.90
CA ARG A 355 1.92 -15.90 14.94
C ARG A 355 0.79 -15.56 15.92
N GLN A 356 1.12 -15.04 17.10
CA GLN A 356 0.12 -14.61 18.10
C GLN A 356 -0.77 -13.48 17.56
N GLU A 357 -0.20 -12.57 16.76
CA GLU A 357 -0.93 -11.51 16.10
C GLU A 357 -1.64 -11.95 14.82
N GLN A 358 -1.47 -13.20 14.36
CA GLN A 358 -1.98 -13.71 13.08
C GLN A 358 -1.52 -12.86 11.88
N LEU A 359 -0.30 -12.35 11.96
CA LEU A 359 0.34 -11.52 10.93
C LEU A 359 1.42 -12.28 10.16
N ASP A 360 1.85 -13.45 10.64
CA ASP A 360 2.84 -14.31 10.01
C ASP A 360 2.48 -14.67 8.55
N GLN A 361 1.19 -14.85 8.27
CA GLN A 361 0.71 -15.16 6.92
C GLN A 361 0.35 -13.93 6.08
N SER A 362 0.15 -12.75 6.65
CA SER A 362 -0.29 -11.55 5.89
C SER A 362 0.77 -10.47 5.71
N HIS A 363 1.73 -10.42 6.64
CA HIS A 363 2.80 -9.42 6.71
C HIS A 363 4.11 -10.07 7.23
N GLY A 364 4.22 -11.39 7.22
CA GLY A 364 5.37 -12.10 7.79
C GLY A 364 6.58 -12.17 6.87
N SER A 365 6.49 -11.67 5.63
CA SER A 365 7.59 -11.78 4.65
C SER A 365 8.90 -11.17 5.18
N ASP A 366 8.85 -9.96 5.72
CA ASP A 366 10.02 -9.29 6.29
C ASP A 366 10.47 -9.93 7.62
N ALA A 367 9.55 -10.41 8.45
CA ALA A 367 9.89 -11.12 9.69
C ALA A 367 10.63 -12.44 9.42
N PHE A 368 10.14 -13.25 8.47
CA PHE A 368 10.80 -14.47 8.05
C PHE A 368 12.14 -14.18 7.37
N ARG A 369 12.24 -13.09 6.60
CA ARG A 369 13.52 -12.65 6.03
C ARG A 369 14.53 -12.31 7.12
N LEU A 370 14.12 -11.53 8.13
CA LEU A 370 14.96 -11.17 9.26
C LEU A 370 15.41 -12.39 10.05
N ALA A 371 14.52 -13.35 10.28
CA ALA A 371 14.86 -14.63 10.90
C ALA A 371 15.89 -15.40 10.07
N ALA A 372 15.65 -15.57 8.77
CA ALA A 372 16.57 -16.28 7.87
C ALA A 372 17.97 -15.67 7.88
N LEU A 373 18.04 -14.33 7.75
CA LEU A 373 19.30 -13.61 7.73
C LEU A 373 20.05 -13.69 9.06
N ASN A 374 19.35 -13.58 10.20
CA ASN A 374 20.00 -13.62 11.50
C ASN A 374 20.40 -15.06 11.90
N TYR A 375 19.61 -16.09 11.60
CA TYR A 375 20.07 -17.48 11.75
C TYR A 375 21.32 -17.75 10.93
N ASN A 376 21.37 -17.28 9.68
CA ASN A 376 22.54 -17.43 8.83
C ASN A 376 23.77 -16.73 9.43
N SER A 377 23.55 -15.56 10.03
CA SER A 377 24.61 -14.79 10.71
C SER A 377 25.14 -15.41 11.99
N LEU A 378 24.37 -16.33 12.59
CA LEU A 378 24.79 -17.15 13.73
C LEU A 378 25.42 -18.48 13.29
N GLY A 379 25.51 -18.75 11.98
CA GLY A 379 25.99 -20.02 11.44
C GLY A 379 24.98 -21.17 11.53
N MET A 380 23.71 -20.86 11.83
CA MET A 380 22.61 -21.81 11.96
C MET A 380 21.97 -22.07 10.59
N GLU A 381 22.68 -22.87 9.78
CA GLU A 381 22.38 -23.09 8.36
C GLU A 381 20.97 -23.67 8.13
N LYS A 382 20.53 -24.62 8.96
CA LYS A 382 19.26 -25.33 8.77
C LYS A 382 18.07 -24.39 8.97
N GLU A 383 18.10 -23.62 10.05
CA GLU A 383 17.08 -22.65 10.44
C GLU A 383 17.05 -21.49 9.43
N ALA A 384 18.22 -21.03 8.98
CA ALA A 384 18.33 -20.02 7.92
C ALA A 384 17.62 -20.46 6.63
N LEU A 385 17.87 -21.70 6.19
CA LEU A 385 17.24 -22.28 5.01
C LEU A 385 15.72 -22.47 5.18
N GLU A 386 15.26 -22.84 6.37
CA GLU A 386 13.82 -22.96 6.67
C GLU A 386 13.12 -21.61 6.50
N TYR A 387 13.58 -20.59 7.21
CA TYR A 387 12.96 -19.27 7.18
C TYR A 387 13.14 -18.56 5.83
N ALA A 388 14.22 -18.83 5.09
CA ALA A 388 14.37 -18.29 3.73
C ALA A 388 13.34 -18.88 2.76
N ARG A 389 12.91 -20.15 2.93
CA ARG A 389 11.81 -20.72 2.13
C ARG A 389 10.50 -20.01 2.43
N LEU A 390 10.18 -19.84 3.72
CA LEU A 390 8.96 -19.14 4.16
C LEU A 390 8.93 -17.68 3.68
N ALA A 391 10.04 -16.95 3.85
CA ALA A 391 10.18 -15.57 3.39
C ALA A 391 9.99 -15.46 1.87
N LYS A 392 10.65 -16.32 1.09
CA LYS A 392 10.52 -16.34 -0.37
C LYS A 392 9.08 -16.60 -0.81
N GLU A 393 8.42 -17.61 -0.25
CA GLU A 393 7.01 -17.90 -0.55
C GLU A 393 6.12 -16.69 -0.26
N GLN A 394 6.32 -16.04 0.87
CA GLN A 394 5.50 -14.91 1.28
C GLN A 394 5.75 -13.67 0.39
N PHE A 395 7.01 -13.36 0.07
CA PHE A 395 7.34 -12.26 -0.85
C PHE A 395 6.76 -12.47 -2.25
N LEU A 396 6.65 -13.71 -2.73
CA LEU A 396 6.00 -13.99 -4.01
C LEU A 396 4.53 -13.55 -4.03
N LEU A 397 3.84 -13.63 -2.89
CA LEU A 397 2.44 -13.24 -2.76
C LEU A 397 2.26 -11.73 -2.49
N GLU A 398 3.16 -11.13 -1.70
CA GLU A 398 3.06 -9.73 -1.24
C GLU A 398 3.82 -8.71 -2.11
N LYS A 399 4.88 -9.13 -2.81
CA LYS A 399 5.77 -8.24 -3.59
C LYS A 399 5.98 -8.70 -5.03
N GLY A 400 5.59 -9.93 -5.35
CA GLY A 400 5.69 -10.52 -6.68
C GLY A 400 7.06 -11.12 -7.03
N PRO A 401 7.14 -11.86 -8.15
CA PRO A 401 8.31 -12.68 -8.51
C PRO A 401 9.58 -11.90 -8.86
N ARG A 402 9.44 -10.61 -9.18
CA ARG A 402 10.55 -9.72 -9.57
C ARG A 402 11.10 -8.90 -8.40
N ALA A 403 10.54 -9.04 -7.20
CA ALA A 403 11.01 -8.32 -6.02
C ALA A 403 12.45 -8.73 -5.65
N LYS A 404 13.29 -7.75 -5.32
CA LYS A 404 14.69 -7.99 -4.94
C LYS A 404 14.81 -8.94 -3.74
N GLN A 405 13.87 -8.87 -2.81
CA GLN A 405 13.78 -9.72 -1.63
C GLN A 405 13.55 -11.20 -2.00
N VAL A 406 12.80 -11.48 -3.08
CA VAL A 406 12.66 -12.85 -3.58
C VAL A 406 14.00 -13.37 -4.10
N GLN A 407 14.76 -12.53 -4.81
CA GLN A 407 16.07 -12.89 -5.31
C GLN A 407 17.08 -13.09 -4.17
N ASP A 408 17.09 -12.20 -3.18
CA ASP A 408 17.88 -12.30 -1.95
C ASP A 408 17.69 -13.66 -1.25
N MET A 409 16.42 -14.06 -1.03
CA MET A 409 16.12 -15.36 -0.44
C MET A 409 16.47 -16.54 -1.36
N ARG A 410 16.42 -16.38 -2.69
CA ARG A 410 16.91 -17.42 -3.62
C ARG A 410 18.43 -17.60 -3.51
N ASP A 411 19.18 -16.51 -3.37
CA ASP A 411 20.63 -16.57 -3.24
C ASP A 411 21.03 -17.23 -1.91
N LEU A 412 20.36 -16.90 -0.80
CA LEU A 412 20.55 -17.59 0.48
C LEU A 412 20.21 -19.08 0.39
N LEU A 413 19.09 -19.44 -0.25
CA LEU A 413 18.69 -20.84 -0.42
C LEU A 413 19.65 -21.65 -1.32
N ARG A 414 20.34 -20.99 -2.26
CA ARG A 414 21.30 -21.64 -3.15
C ARG A 414 22.58 -22.01 -2.39
N ASP A 415 23.13 -21.05 -1.65
CA ASP A 415 24.34 -21.24 -0.87
C ASP A 415 24.35 -20.31 0.36
N PRO A 416 23.93 -20.82 1.54
CA PRO A 416 23.91 -20.02 2.76
C PRO A 416 25.27 -19.51 3.19
N LYS A 417 26.37 -20.20 2.83
CA LYS A 417 27.74 -19.89 3.29
C LYS A 417 28.40 -18.80 2.46
N GLU A 418 28.05 -18.72 1.18
CA GLU A 418 28.47 -17.64 0.28
C GLU A 418 27.53 -16.42 0.36
N HIS A 419 26.37 -16.54 1.01
CA HIS A 419 25.47 -15.42 1.22
C HIS A 419 26.09 -14.37 2.14
N TYR A 420 25.88 -13.07 1.86
CA TYR A 420 26.52 -11.96 2.59
C TYR A 420 26.26 -11.97 4.11
N SER A 421 25.19 -12.62 4.55
CA SER A 421 24.83 -12.70 5.97
C SER A 421 25.54 -13.82 6.73
N TRP A 422 26.26 -14.74 6.07
CA TRP A 422 26.87 -15.90 6.73
C TRP A 422 27.84 -15.49 7.83
N ARG A 423 27.63 -16.04 9.03
CA ARG A 423 28.49 -15.86 10.22
C ARG A 423 28.89 -14.41 10.53
N GLN A 424 28.10 -13.42 10.09
CA GLN A 424 28.41 -12.01 10.34
C GLN A 424 28.38 -11.62 11.83
N ARG A 425 27.77 -12.43 12.70
CA ARG A 425 27.68 -12.20 14.14
C ARG A 425 28.52 -13.18 14.98
N VAL A 426 29.39 -13.97 14.35
CA VAL A 426 30.20 -15.03 15.00
C VAL A 426 31.69 -14.73 14.94
#